data_AF-A0A8J4IYU8-F1
#
_entry.id   AF-A0A8J4IYU8-F1
#
_cell.length_a   1.000
_cell.length_b   1.000
_cell.length_c   1.000
_cell.angle_alpha   90.00
_cell.angle_beta   90.00
_cell.angle_gamma   90.00
#
_symmetry.space_group_name_H-M   'P 1'
#
loop_
_entity.id
_entity.type
_entity.pdbx_description
1 polymer ?
#
loop_
_entity_poly.entity_id
_entity_poly.type
_entity_poly.pdbx_seq_one_letter_code
_entity_poly.pdbx_strand_id
1 'polypeptide(L)'
;LQNIVSKHSSQFRGNAQHDALEFLLWLLDRMHEDLGAASPAQQTRVPEEVGGPCWGGRMSWLRRGMSSLTCPHCLKQSNTFDPFLCISLPIPLRQTRALNVTLVLQCERRRFVRVGLAVPLLGTVAELREMVAREGRIPPEQVILAEVSPRGFLRSLGDAEELGAAGEGAPLYAFQPPPARRAGTAPLLPSRLAGGWPPARPRLVGSGLCGAGEGGSFPAIGGRQRRVSPAVPRFGPPLVLREERGVSWEQLQQSILAQLRALLRGEVRAQGAGALFRIRLAGGSAPCAYLSPQDPRPLCHPAVDRALQLSGAGGPPHVKLTVEWDVSTKERLFGNIQEEVVQDAESVRLQQQAHRQQHSCTLDECFQLYTKEEQVPGTL
;
A
#
# COMPACT_ATOMS: atom_id res chain seq x y z
N LEU A 1 -15.83 -53.38 -14.14
CA LEU A 1 -16.09 -52.16 -14.93
C LEU A 1 -15.20 -52.06 -16.17
N GLN A 2 -13.88 -52.10 -16.05
CA GLN A 2 -12.93 -51.98 -17.17
C GLN A 2 -13.17 -52.98 -18.33
N ASN A 3 -13.44 -54.26 -18.03
CA ASN A 3 -13.77 -55.29 -19.03
C ASN A 3 -15.11 -55.07 -19.76
N ILE A 4 -15.99 -54.23 -19.21
CA ILE A 4 -17.29 -53.88 -19.83
C ILE A 4 -17.08 -52.65 -20.70
N VAL A 5 -16.45 -51.60 -20.16
CA VAL A 5 -16.11 -50.36 -20.88
C VAL A 5 -15.28 -50.64 -22.14
N SER A 6 -14.23 -51.46 -22.02
CA SER A 6 -13.35 -51.84 -23.14
C SER A 6 -14.03 -52.62 -24.27
N LYS A 7 -15.23 -53.18 -24.03
CA LYS A 7 -16.06 -53.79 -25.08
C LYS A 7 -16.80 -52.73 -25.90
N HIS A 8 -17.16 -51.61 -25.28
CA HIS A 8 -17.93 -50.53 -25.90
C HIS A 8 -17.06 -49.40 -26.45
N SER A 9 -15.80 -49.30 -26.02
CA SER A 9 -14.83 -48.38 -26.62
C SER A 9 -13.42 -48.93 -26.53
N SER A 10 -12.75 -49.03 -27.68
CA SER A 10 -11.40 -49.58 -27.81
C SER A 10 -10.33 -48.69 -27.17
N GLN A 11 -10.61 -47.40 -26.95
CA GLN A 11 -9.66 -46.44 -26.37
C GLN A 11 -9.37 -46.70 -24.88
N PHE A 12 -10.28 -47.38 -24.17
CA PHE A 12 -10.13 -47.76 -22.75
C PHE A 12 -9.70 -49.24 -22.58
N ARG A 13 -9.09 -49.83 -23.61
CA ARG A 13 -8.64 -51.22 -23.60
C ARG A 13 -7.23 -51.33 -23.02
N GLY A 14 -7.03 -52.26 -22.10
CA GLY A 14 -5.75 -52.45 -21.39
C GLY A 14 -5.74 -51.74 -20.03
N ASN A 15 -4.59 -51.79 -19.34
CA ASN A 15 -4.42 -51.30 -17.96
C ASN A 15 -3.70 -49.94 -17.89
N ALA A 16 -3.80 -49.13 -18.93
CA ALA A 16 -3.25 -47.78 -18.91
C ALA A 16 -4.02 -46.89 -17.92
N GLN A 17 -3.34 -45.89 -17.36
CA GLN A 17 -4.05 -44.84 -16.63
C GLN A 17 -4.78 -43.95 -17.64
N HIS A 18 -6.05 -43.69 -17.36
CA HIS A 18 -6.92 -42.86 -18.20
C HIS A 18 -7.38 -41.64 -17.40
N ASP A 19 -7.55 -40.50 -18.08
CA ASP A 19 -8.09 -39.30 -17.45
C ASP A 19 -9.56 -39.52 -17.07
N ALA A 20 -9.93 -39.23 -15.82
CA ALA A 20 -11.28 -39.45 -15.33
C ALA A 20 -12.32 -38.57 -16.05
N LEU A 21 -11.92 -37.38 -16.51
CA LEU A 21 -12.77 -36.48 -17.28
C LEU A 21 -13.05 -37.05 -18.66
N GLU A 22 -12.03 -37.60 -19.33
CA GLU A 22 -12.17 -38.24 -20.64
C GLU A 22 -13.13 -39.44 -20.56
N PHE A 23 -13.01 -40.25 -19.51
CA PHE A 23 -13.92 -41.38 -19.28
C PHE A 23 -15.36 -40.92 -19.00
N LEU A 24 -15.55 -39.85 -18.22
CA LEU A 24 -16.88 -39.31 -17.90
C LEU A 24 -17.57 -38.74 -19.15
N LEU A 25 -16.86 -37.96 -19.96
CA LEU A 25 -17.40 -37.41 -21.21
C LEU A 25 -17.82 -38.52 -22.16
N TRP A 26 -16.96 -39.52 -22.36
CA TRP A 26 -17.29 -40.70 -23.15
C TRP A 26 -18.55 -41.42 -22.65
N LEU A 27 -18.69 -41.57 -21.33
CA LEU A 27 -19.85 -42.24 -20.73
C LEU A 27 -21.13 -41.42 -20.93
N LEU A 28 -21.07 -40.09 -20.76
CA LEU A 28 -22.20 -39.19 -20.99
C LEU A 28 -22.63 -39.19 -22.46
N ASP A 29 -21.68 -39.17 -23.39
CA ASP A 29 -21.96 -39.28 -24.83
C ASP A 29 -22.68 -40.60 -25.15
N ARG A 30 -22.22 -41.72 -24.58
CA ARG A 30 -22.87 -43.03 -24.76
C ARG A 30 -24.26 -43.09 -24.18
N MET A 31 -24.47 -42.52 -22.99
CA MET A 31 -25.80 -42.43 -22.40
C MET A 31 -26.73 -41.54 -23.23
N HIS A 32 -26.21 -40.44 -23.78
CA HIS A 32 -26.97 -39.57 -24.68
C HIS A 32 -27.35 -40.29 -25.98
N GLU A 33 -26.44 -41.07 -26.58
CA GLU A 33 -26.74 -41.88 -27.77
C GLU A 33 -27.78 -42.97 -27.48
N ASP A 34 -27.65 -43.70 -26.37
CA ASP A 34 -28.57 -44.79 -26.02
C ASP A 34 -29.97 -44.29 -25.64
N LEU A 35 -30.07 -43.13 -25.00
CA LEU A 35 -31.36 -42.50 -24.66
C LEU A 35 -31.98 -41.75 -25.84
N GLY A 36 -31.18 -41.20 -26.75
CA GLY A 36 -31.65 -40.53 -27.97
C GLY A 36 -32.10 -41.53 -29.05
N ALA A 37 -31.41 -42.66 -29.20
CA ALA A 37 -31.73 -43.70 -30.17
C ALA A 37 -32.99 -44.51 -29.83
N ALA A 38 -33.49 -44.43 -28.59
CA ALA A 38 -34.73 -45.07 -28.17
C ALA A 38 -36.01 -44.40 -28.73
N SER A 39 -35.89 -43.36 -29.57
CA SER A 39 -37.04 -42.73 -30.21
C SER A 39 -36.91 -42.53 -31.73
N PRO A 40 -36.98 -43.60 -32.54
CA PRO A 40 -37.41 -43.51 -33.92
C PRO A 40 -38.90 -43.85 -34.03
N ALA A 41 -39.68 -42.84 -34.43
CA ALA A 41 -41.03 -42.94 -35.02
C ALA A 41 -42.22 -43.34 -34.12
N GLN A 42 -42.89 -42.31 -33.59
CA GLN A 42 -44.34 -42.18 -33.79
C GLN A 42 -44.68 -40.75 -34.23
N GLN A 43 -44.26 -40.41 -35.45
CA GLN A 43 -44.99 -39.44 -36.25
C GLN A 43 -46.28 -40.11 -36.72
N THR A 44 -47.38 -39.99 -35.96
CA THR A 44 -48.71 -39.72 -36.53
C THR A 44 -49.75 -39.49 -35.42
N ARG A 45 -50.52 -38.41 -35.63
CA ARG A 45 -51.81 -38.01 -35.02
C ARG A 45 -51.77 -37.12 -33.77
N VAL A 46 -52.06 -35.84 -34.02
CA VAL A 46 -52.73 -34.91 -33.11
C VAL A 46 -54.06 -35.56 -32.66
N PRO A 47 -54.39 -35.55 -31.36
CA PRO A 47 -55.43 -34.62 -30.87
C PRO A 47 -55.05 -33.83 -29.61
N GLU A 48 -55.80 -32.74 -29.45
CA GLU A 48 -55.89 -31.78 -28.34
C GLU A 48 -55.72 -32.32 -26.91
N GLU A 49 -55.17 -31.40 -26.10
CA GLU A 49 -55.29 -31.18 -24.65
C GLU A 49 -55.69 -32.35 -23.72
N VAL A 50 -54.86 -32.55 -22.69
CA VAL A 50 -55.23 -32.34 -21.27
C VAL A 50 -54.05 -32.76 -20.37
N GLY A 51 -53.59 -31.82 -19.55
CA GLY A 51 -53.33 -32.06 -18.12
C GLY A 51 -52.15 -32.93 -17.69
N GLY A 52 -51.03 -32.26 -17.37
CA GLY A 52 -50.38 -32.46 -16.07
C GLY A 52 -49.26 -33.51 -15.95
N PRO A 53 -48.45 -33.42 -14.88
CA PRO A 53 -47.01 -33.39 -15.02
C PRO A 53 -46.33 -34.63 -14.46
N CYS A 54 -45.45 -35.21 -15.25
CA CYS A 54 -44.36 -36.07 -14.82
C CYS A 54 -43.26 -35.68 -15.81
N TRP A 55 -42.26 -34.89 -15.44
CA TRP A 55 -40.86 -35.31 -15.19
C TRP A 55 -40.08 -34.06 -14.71
N GLY A 56 -40.71 -33.22 -13.88
CA GLY A 56 -40.23 -31.87 -13.53
C GLY A 56 -39.08 -31.76 -12.51
N GLY A 57 -38.41 -32.85 -12.15
CA GLY A 57 -37.51 -32.88 -10.98
C GLY A 57 -36.01 -32.94 -11.24
N ARG A 58 -35.54 -33.36 -12.43
CA ARG A 58 -34.11 -33.72 -12.62
C ARG A 58 -33.32 -32.89 -13.64
N MET A 59 -33.95 -31.95 -14.35
CA MET A 59 -33.29 -31.13 -15.38
C MET A 59 -33.33 -29.62 -15.10
N SER A 60 -33.56 -29.20 -13.87
CA SER A 60 -33.55 -27.77 -13.52
C SER A 60 -32.16 -27.13 -13.65
N TRP A 61 -31.08 -27.90 -13.54
CA TRP A 61 -29.72 -27.40 -13.66
C TRP A 61 -29.29 -27.23 -15.14
N LEU A 62 -29.83 -28.04 -16.05
CA LEU A 62 -29.50 -28.01 -17.49
C LEU A 62 -30.03 -26.75 -18.21
N ARG A 63 -30.94 -26.00 -17.59
CA ARG A 63 -31.51 -24.77 -18.16
C ARG A 63 -30.65 -23.52 -17.96
N ARG A 64 -29.55 -23.60 -17.19
CA ARG A 64 -28.67 -22.45 -16.92
C ARG A 64 -27.57 -22.23 -17.99
N GLY A 65 -27.51 -23.06 -19.02
CA GLY A 65 -26.60 -22.94 -20.17
C GLY A 65 -27.26 -22.48 -21.48
N MET A 66 -28.45 -21.89 -21.42
CA MET A 66 -29.16 -21.43 -22.62
C MET A 66 -28.77 -19.97 -22.92
N SER A 67 -27.99 -19.74 -23.99
CA SER A 67 -27.90 -18.40 -24.58
C SER A 67 -29.13 -18.18 -25.46
N SER A 68 -29.90 -17.14 -25.15
CA SER A 68 -31.09 -16.77 -25.91
C SER A 68 -30.81 -15.49 -26.65
N LEU A 69 -30.77 -15.56 -27.98
CA LEU A 69 -30.61 -14.40 -28.84
C LEU A 69 -31.96 -14.10 -29.48
N THR A 70 -32.40 -12.85 -29.37
CA THR A 70 -33.62 -12.36 -30.04
C THR A 70 -33.21 -11.45 -31.17
N CYS A 71 -33.55 -11.83 -32.40
CA CYS A 71 -33.27 -10.98 -33.56
C CYS A 71 -34.11 -9.68 -33.47
N PRO A 72 -33.50 -8.49 -33.49
CA PRO A 72 -34.23 -7.23 -33.35
C PRO A 72 -35.12 -6.88 -34.56
N HIS A 73 -34.93 -7.54 -35.72
CA HIS A 73 -35.69 -7.26 -36.94
C HIS A 73 -36.89 -8.17 -37.16
N CYS A 74 -36.83 -9.43 -36.74
CA CYS A 74 -37.93 -10.39 -36.94
C CYS A 74 -38.50 -10.98 -35.65
N LEU A 75 -38.00 -10.52 -34.48
CA LEU A 75 -38.39 -10.96 -33.13
C LEU A 75 -38.32 -12.47 -32.90
N LYS A 76 -37.65 -13.18 -33.82
CA LYS A 76 -37.48 -14.62 -33.74
C LYS A 76 -36.41 -14.91 -32.70
N GLN A 77 -36.81 -15.64 -31.68
CA GLN A 77 -35.93 -16.07 -30.61
C GLN A 77 -35.22 -17.35 -31.06
N SER A 78 -33.90 -17.29 -31.17
CA SER A 78 -33.07 -18.47 -31.34
C SER A 78 -32.46 -18.84 -29.98
N ASN A 79 -32.85 -20.00 -29.47
CA ASN A 79 -32.21 -20.60 -28.31
C ASN A 79 -31.20 -21.60 -28.84
N THR A 80 -29.92 -21.24 -28.82
CA THR A 80 -28.85 -22.18 -29.17
C THR A 80 -28.44 -22.88 -27.88
N PHE A 81 -28.68 -24.19 -27.81
CA PHE A 81 -28.09 -25.02 -26.78
C PHE A 81 -26.69 -25.35 -27.25
N ASP A 82 -25.68 -24.67 -26.71
CA ASP A 82 -24.30 -25.03 -26.92
C ASP A 82 -23.86 -25.84 -25.69
N PRO A 83 -23.84 -27.18 -25.76
CA PRO A 83 -23.54 -28.03 -24.62
C PRO A 83 -22.04 -27.97 -24.34
N PHE A 84 -21.58 -26.90 -23.69
CA PHE A 84 -20.30 -26.94 -23.02
C PHE A 84 -20.42 -27.96 -21.87
N LEU A 85 -20.01 -29.20 -22.13
CA LEU A 85 -19.90 -30.26 -21.11
C LEU A 85 -18.86 -29.88 -20.04
N CYS A 86 -17.88 -29.06 -20.43
CA CYS A 86 -16.87 -28.48 -19.57
C CYS A 86 -16.77 -26.97 -19.84
N ILE A 87 -16.70 -26.19 -18.77
CA ILE A 87 -16.42 -24.75 -18.83
C ILE A 87 -15.16 -24.46 -18.01
N SER A 88 -14.17 -23.86 -18.65
CA SER A 88 -12.97 -23.37 -17.95
C SER A 88 -13.31 -22.03 -17.32
N LEU A 89 -13.44 -22.00 -15.99
CA LEU A 89 -13.72 -20.77 -15.26
C LEU A 89 -12.42 -20.08 -14.83
N PRO A 90 -12.29 -18.75 -15.03
CA PRO A 90 -11.16 -18.01 -14.50
C PRO A 90 -11.20 -18.05 -12.97
N ILE A 91 -10.08 -18.41 -12.35
CA ILE A 91 -9.93 -18.35 -10.89
C ILE A 91 -9.63 -16.89 -10.53
N PRO A 92 -10.44 -16.23 -9.68
CA PRO A 92 -10.11 -14.92 -9.15
C PRO A 92 -8.68 -14.92 -8.63
N LEU A 93 -7.88 -13.96 -9.10
CA LEU A 93 -6.53 -13.77 -8.60
C LEU A 93 -6.56 -12.75 -7.47
N ARG A 94 -5.70 -12.95 -6.48
CA ARG A 94 -5.52 -11.98 -5.39
C ARG A 94 -5.04 -10.65 -5.97
N GLN A 95 -5.85 -9.60 -5.81
CA GLN A 95 -5.57 -8.27 -6.38
C GLN A 95 -4.81 -7.34 -5.42
N THR A 96 -4.58 -7.78 -4.18
CA THR A 96 -3.90 -6.98 -3.14
C THR A 96 -2.74 -7.74 -2.50
N ARG A 97 -1.68 -7.03 -2.12
CA ARG A 97 -0.59 -7.57 -1.28
C ARG A 97 -0.59 -6.90 0.09
N ALA A 98 -0.05 -7.60 1.09
CA ALA A 98 0.16 -7.03 2.40
C ALA A 98 1.41 -6.13 2.37
N LEU A 99 1.29 -4.88 2.78
CA LEU A 99 2.39 -3.92 2.88
C LEU A 99 2.44 -3.33 4.30
N ASN A 100 3.61 -3.38 4.92
CA ASN A 100 3.83 -2.75 6.22
C ASN A 100 4.40 -1.35 6.03
N VAL A 101 3.77 -0.36 6.67
CA VAL A 101 4.22 1.03 6.64
C VAL A 101 4.43 1.53 8.06
N THR A 102 5.58 2.14 8.32
CA THR A 102 5.85 2.79 9.62
C THR A 102 5.35 4.23 9.59
N LEU A 103 4.32 4.51 10.38
CA LEU A 103 3.80 5.86 10.61
C LEU A 103 4.69 6.60 11.60
N VAL A 104 5.13 7.79 11.21
CA VAL A 104 5.86 8.75 12.05
C VAL A 104 4.95 9.94 12.31
N LEU A 105 4.30 9.93 13.48
CA LEU A 105 3.27 10.90 13.85
C LEU A 105 3.81 11.94 14.82
N GLN A 106 3.15 13.10 14.90
CA GLN A 106 3.47 14.15 15.88
C GLN A 106 2.93 13.87 17.29
N CYS A 107 2.29 12.72 17.52
CA CYS A 107 1.68 12.36 18.80
C CYS A 107 2.68 11.69 19.75
N GLU A 108 2.85 12.23 20.96
CA GLU A 108 3.81 11.71 21.96
C GLU A 108 3.58 10.23 22.32
N ARG A 109 2.32 9.77 22.35
CA ARG A 109 1.98 8.39 22.76
C ARG A 109 2.10 7.36 21.64
N ARG A 110 2.08 7.81 20.38
CA ARG A 110 2.07 6.94 19.19
C ARG A 110 2.97 7.54 18.11
N ARG A 111 4.19 7.91 18.49
CA ARG A 111 5.12 8.60 17.61
C ARG A 111 5.61 7.71 16.46
N PHE A 112 5.78 6.41 16.74
CA PHE A 112 6.20 5.40 15.77
C PHE A 112 5.29 4.19 15.88
N VAL A 113 4.50 3.92 14.84
CA VAL A 113 3.59 2.77 14.79
C VAL A 113 3.67 2.14 13.41
N ARG A 114 3.89 0.83 13.34
CA ARG A 114 3.85 0.09 12.08
C ARG A 114 2.44 -0.42 11.83
N VAL A 115 1.89 -0.14 10.67
CA VAL A 115 0.55 -0.54 10.25
C VAL A 115 0.63 -1.49 9.06
N GLY A 116 -0.30 -2.44 8.98
CA GLY A 116 -0.41 -3.37 7.86
C GLY A 116 -1.54 -2.96 6.94
N LEU A 117 -1.27 -2.81 5.64
CA LEU A 117 -2.22 -2.39 4.63
C LEU A 117 -2.38 -3.47 3.56
N ALA A 118 -3.61 -3.71 3.10
CA ALA A 118 -3.90 -4.53 1.92
C ALA A 118 -3.90 -3.67 0.67
N VAL A 119 -2.72 -3.48 0.07
CA VAL A 119 -2.56 -2.52 -1.03
C VAL A 119 -2.82 -3.17 -2.39
N PRO A 120 -3.44 -2.47 -3.36
CA PRO A 120 -3.64 -3.00 -4.71
C PRO A 120 -2.32 -3.32 -5.40
N LEU A 121 -2.26 -4.44 -6.14
CA LEU A 121 -1.08 -4.83 -6.91
C LEU A 121 -0.77 -3.89 -8.07
N LEU A 122 -1.82 -3.41 -8.75
CA LEU A 122 -1.75 -2.50 -9.89
C LEU A 122 -2.16 -1.07 -9.50
N GLY A 123 -1.99 -0.71 -8.24
CA GLY A 123 -2.35 0.61 -7.71
C GLY A 123 -1.23 1.64 -7.85
N THR A 124 -1.55 2.87 -7.45
CA THR A 124 -0.60 3.99 -7.42
C THR A 124 -0.19 4.37 -6.00
N VAL A 125 0.90 5.10 -5.87
CA VAL A 125 1.34 5.67 -4.58
C VAL A 125 0.31 6.65 -4.02
N ALA A 126 -0.48 7.33 -4.86
CA ALA A 126 -1.58 8.18 -4.41
C ALA A 126 -2.62 7.40 -3.59
N GLU A 127 -3.01 6.21 -4.07
CA GLU A 127 -3.93 5.33 -3.35
C GLU A 127 -3.33 4.86 -2.02
N LEU A 128 -2.04 4.49 -2.02
CA LEU A 128 -1.33 4.16 -0.78
C LEU A 128 -1.36 5.34 0.20
N ARG A 129 -1.14 6.57 -0.28
CA ARG A 129 -1.15 7.78 0.56
C ARG A 129 -2.50 7.95 1.26
N GLU A 130 -3.59 7.77 0.54
CA GLU A 130 -4.96 7.81 1.10
C GLU A 130 -5.19 6.72 2.15
N MET A 131 -4.73 5.49 1.88
CA MET A 131 -4.84 4.38 2.83
C MET A 131 -4.07 4.65 4.13
N VAL A 132 -2.83 5.13 4.00
CA VAL A 132 -1.96 5.52 5.12
C VAL A 132 -2.56 6.69 5.90
N ALA A 133 -3.10 7.70 5.19
CA ALA A 133 -3.74 8.87 5.77
C ALA A 133 -4.92 8.48 6.66
N ARG A 134 -5.78 7.58 6.16
CA ARG A 134 -6.93 7.04 6.88
C ARG A 134 -6.52 6.27 8.14
N GLU A 135 -5.55 5.38 8.03
CA GLU A 135 -5.05 4.59 9.15
C GLU A 135 -4.38 5.47 10.22
N GLY A 136 -3.59 6.47 9.80
CA GLY A 136 -2.92 7.42 10.66
C GLY A 136 -3.80 8.54 11.21
N ARG A 137 -5.05 8.68 10.71
CA ARG A 137 -5.95 9.82 10.98
C ARG A 137 -5.27 11.17 10.69
N ILE A 138 -4.53 11.21 9.59
CA ILE A 138 -3.84 12.39 9.09
C ILE A 138 -4.41 12.74 7.71
N PRO A 139 -4.47 14.02 7.34
CA PRO A 139 -4.91 14.39 6.01
C PRO A 139 -3.88 13.93 4.95
N PRO A 140 -4.31 13.43 3.78
CA PRO A 140 -3.43 12.82 2.78
C PRO A 140 -2.36 13.79 2.26
N GLU A 141 -2.67 15.09 2.18
CA GLU A 141 -1.76 16.16 1.77
C GLU A 141 -0.66 16.44 2.79
N GLN A 142 -0.76 15.87 4.00
CA GLN A 142 0.27 15.93 5.04
C GLN A 142 1.02 14.61 5.19
N VAL A 143 0.91 13.69 4.24
CA VAL A 143 1.68 12.45 4.26
C VAL A 143 2.91 12.61 3.38
N ILE A 144 4.09 12.33 3.91
CA ILE A 144 5.32 12.15 3.12
C ILE A 144 5.67 10.67 3.12
N LEU A 145 5.72 10.04 1.95
CA LEU A 145 6.09 8.64 1.80
C LEU A 145 7.56 8.53 1.38
N ALA A 146 8.35 7.74 2.11
CA ALA A 146 9.75 7.53 1.78
C ALA A 146 10.26 6.15 2.22
N GLU A 147 11.15 5.59 1.41
CA GLU A 147 11.87 4.36 1.72
C GLU A 147 13.16 4.69 2.46
N VAL A 148 13.30 4.12 3.66
CA VAL A 148 14.42 4.41 4.56
C VAL A 148 15.10 3.11 4.95
N SER A 149 16.34 2.95 4.49
CA SER A 149 17.17 1.80 4.84
C SER A 149 17.84 1.98 6.21
N PRO A 150 18.47 0.93 6.77
CA PRO A 150 19.41 1.08 7.88
C PRO A 150 20.59 2.00 7.55
N ARG A 151 20.84 2.29 6.26
CA ARG A 151 21.84 3.27 5.83
C ARG A 151 21.22 4.67 5.67
N GLY A 152 19.94 4.88 5.93
CA GLY A 152 19.25 6.17 5.77
C GLY A 152 18.38 6.25 4.52
N PHE A 153 17.97 7.47 4.16
CA PHE A 153 17.00 7.71 3.09
C PHE A 153 17.49 7.20 1.74
N LEU A 154 16.65 6.42 1.07
CA LEU A 154 16.86 5.95 -0.30
C LEU A 154 16.16 6.88 -1.29
N ARG A 155 14.83 6.96 -1.18
CA ARG A 155 13.99 7.76 -2.08
C ARG A 155 12.68 8.17 -1.41
N SER A 156 12.04 9.17 -1.99
CA SER A 156 10.66 9.56 -1.65
C SER A 156 9.75 9.03 -2.76
N LEU A 157 8.51 8.69 -2.43
CA LEU A 157 7.52 8.20 -3.39
C LEU A 157 6.57 9.34 -3.79
N GLY A 158 6.49 9.62 -5.09
CA GLY A 158 5.53 10.52 -5.71
C GLY A 158 4.24 9.79 -6.13
N ASP A 159 3.13 10.51 -6.18
CA ASP A 159 1.79 9.96 -6.40
C ASP A 159 1.59 9.17 -7.70
N ALA A 160 2.29 9.57 -8.77
CA ALA A 160 2.20 8.92 -10.08
C ALA A 160 2.99 7.60 -10.16
N GLU A 161 3.79 7.26 -9.15
CA GLU A 161 4.56 6.02 -9.15
C GLU A 161 3.65 4.79 -8.92
N GLU A 162 4.00 3.69 -9.57
CA GLU A 162 3.34 2.39 -9.37
C GLU A 162 3.68 1.80 -8.00
N LEU A 163 2.69 1.17 -7.37
CA LEU A 163 2.79 0.67 -6.01
C LEU A 163 3.52 -0.68 -5.91
N GLY A 164 3.67 -1.41 -7.01
CA GLY A 164 4.21 -2.77 -7.05
C GLY A 164 5.58 -2.89 -6.37
N ALA A 165 6.54 -2.03 -6.73
CA ALA A 165 7.89 -2.06 -6.18
C ALA A 165 8.04 -1.41 -4.78
N ALA A 166 7.03 -0.67 -4.31
CA ALA A 166 7.16 0.11 -3.08
C ALA A 166 7.32 -0.80 -1.86
N GLY A 167 8.33 -0.56 -1.03
CA GLY A 167 8.53 -1.32 0.20
C GLY A 167 9.08 -2.74 0.04
N GLU A 168 9.45 -3.16 -1.18
CA GLU A 168 10.09 -4.48 -1.41
C GLU A 168 11.58 -4.45 -1.08
N GLY A 169 12.28 -3.37 -1.47
CA GLY A 169 13.73 -3.23 -1.26
C GLY A 169 14.13 -2.59 0.08
N ALA A 170 13.21 -1.86 0.72
CA ALA A 170 13.49 -1.17 1.98
C ALA A 170 12.20 -0.87 2.76
N PRO A 171 12.28 -0.71 4.10
CA PRO A 171 11.14 -0.33 4.91
C PRO A 171 10.53 1.01 4.47
N LEU A 172 9.20 1.04 4.36
CA LEU A 172 8.45 2.21 3.96
C LEU A 172 7.97 3.00 5.18
N TYR A 173 8.19 4.32 5.14
CA TYR A 173 7.79 5.24 6.19
C TYR A 173 6.79 6.26 5.64
N ALA A 174 5.84 6.63 6.49
CA ALA A 174 4.90 7.72 6.27
C ALA A 174 5.09 8.78 7.36
N PHE A 175 5.60 9.95 6.98
CA PHE A 175 5.86 11.04 7.90
C PHE A 175 4.72 12.05 7.89
N GLN A 176 4.20 12.36 9.07
CA GLN A 176 3.33 13.50 9.30
C GLN A 176 4.18 14.70 9.71
N PRO A 177 4.32 15.75 8.88
CA PRO A 177 5.03 16.95 9.29
C PRO A 177 4.23 17.72 10.36
N PRO A 178 4.90 18.53 11.18
CA PRO A 178 4.22 19.48 12.07
C PRO A 178 3.29 20.41 11.27
N PRO A 179 2.12 20.80 11.84
CA PRO A 179 1.18 21.69 11.16
C PRO A 179 1.84 23.01 10.79
N ALA A 180 1.33 23.65 9.72
CA ALA A 180 1.77 24.99 9.37
C ALA A 180 1.49 25.97 10.51
N ARG A 181 2.50 26.74 10.89
CA ARG A 181 2.26 27.94 11.70
C ARG A 181 1.42 28.87 10.84
N ARG A 182 0.21 29.22 11.32
CA ARG A 182 -0.64 30.20 10.63
C ARG A 182 0.13 31.51 10.53
N ALA A 183 0.26 32.04 9.33
CA ALA A 183 0.73 33.40 9.11
C ALA A 183 -0.23 34.34 9.85
N GLY A 184 0.24 34.98 10.92
CA GLY A 184 -0.55 35.92 11.73
C GLY A 184 -0.53 35.69 13.24
N THR A 185 -0.10 34.52 13.72
CA THR A 185 0.23 34.35 15.15
C THR A 185 1.68 34.75 15.38
N ALA A 186 1.89 35.94 15.95
CA ALA A 186 3.19 36.37 16.45
C ALA A 186 3.81 35.27 17.32
N PRO A 187 5.13 35.05 17.27
CA PRO A 187 5.77 34.13 18.19
C PRO A 187 5.53 34.66 19.60
N LEU A 188 4.81 33.89 20.43
CA LEU A 188 4.91 34.03 21.87
C LEU A 188 6.35 33.63 22.22
N LEU A 189 7.26 34.61 22.20
CA LEU A 189 8.54 34.52 22.89
C LEU A 189 8.22 34.12 24.34
N PRO A 190 8.76 33.00 24.86
CA PRO A 190 8.84 32.84 26.30
C PRO A 190 9.89 33.85 26.75
N SER A 191 9.45 35.04 27.14
CA SER A 191 10.27 35.97 27.89
C SER A 191 10.83 35.23 29.09
N ARG A 192 12.16 35.14 29.14
CA ARG A 192 12.91 34.62 30.28
C ARG A 192 12.46 35.33 31.55
N LEU A 193 12.01 34.60 32.57
CA LEU A 193 12.79 34.37 33.80
C LEU A 193 11.98 33.58 34.86
N ALA A 194 12.68 32.62 35.46
CA ALA A 194 12.58 32.12 36.83
C ALA A 194 11.33 31.32 37.26
N GLY A 195 11.58 30.06 37.66
CA GLY A 195 10.77 29.32 38.63
C GLY A 195 9.88 28.23 38.02
N GLY A 196 10.13 26.98 38.45
CA GLY A 196 9.31 25.76 38.35
C GLY A 196 8.13 25.71 37.36
N TRP A 197 8.15 24.75 36.43
CA TRP A 197 6.96 24.41 35.64
C TRP A 197 5.81 23.93 36.54
N PRO A 198 4.63 24.58 36.52
CA PRO A 198 3.42 24.01 37.10
C PRO A 198 2.75 23.06 36.08
N PRO A 199 1.97 22.06 36.52
CA PRO A 199 1.20 21.22 35.62
C PRO A 199 -0.19 21.83 35.41
N ALA A 200 -0.58 22.17 34.17
CA ALA A 200 -1.99 22.35 33.86
C ALA A 200 -2.31 22.25 32.36
N ARG A 201 -3.30 21.39 32.06
CA ARG A 201 -4.09 21.33 30.82
C ARG A 201 -4.74 22.69 30.52
N PRO A 202 -5.16 22.98 29.26
CA PRO A 202 -6.58 22.80 28.95
C PRO A 202 -6.98 22.48 27.49
N ARG A 203 -8.13 21.79 27.40
CA ARG A 203 -9.34 21.93 26.54
C ARG A 203 -9.25 22.06 25.01
N LEU A 204 -10.04 21.20 24.38
CA LEU A 204 -10.57 21.25 23.01
C LEU A 204 -11.33 22.56 22.72
N VAL A 205 -11.10 23.12 21.52
CA VAL A 205 -12.08 23.90 20.77
C VAL A 205 -11.95 23.51 19.29
N GLY A 206 -13.09 23.26 18.65
CA GLY A 206 -13.22 22.70 17.32
C GLY A 206 -13.30 23.72 16.17
N SER A 207 -13.28 23.12 14.98
CA SER A 207 -13.83 23.52 13.67
C SER A 207 -13.59 24.92 13.11
N GLY A 208 -13.10 24.98 11.86
CA GLY A 208 -13.11 26.19 11.04
C GLY A 208 -12.21 26.14 9.81
N LEU A 209 -12.81 25.71 8.69
CA LEU A 209 -12.69 26.14 7.29
C LEU A 209 -11.37 26.62 6.65
N CYS A 210 -11.30 26.29 5.35
CA CYS A 210 -10.27 26.42 4.34
C CYS A 210 -9.55 27.77 4.23
N GLY A 211 -8.29 27.71 3.78
CA GLY A 211 -7.53 28.84 3.23
C GLY A 211 -6.20 28.36 2.67
N ALA A 212 -6.08 28.34 1.34
CA ALA A 212 -4.84 28.12 0.62
C ALA A 212 -3.83 29.22 0.97
N GLY A 213 -2.60 28.83 1.33
CA GLY A 213 -1.54 29.75 1.74
C GLY A 213 -0.17 29.08 1.65
N GLU A 214 0.74 29.78 0.99
CA GLU A 214 1.98 29.30 0.38
C GLU A 214 3.04 28.72 1.34
N GLY A 215 3.82 27.78 0.80
CA GLY A 215 5.28 27.73 0.97
C GLY A 215 5.83 27.44 2.38
N GLY A 216 5.66 26.21 2.87
CA GLY A 216 6.46 25.68 3.98
C GLY A 216 7.28 24.48 3.53
N SER A 217 8.60 24.52 3.70
CA SER A 217 9.52 23.43 3.37
C SER A 217 9.78 22.54 4.60
N PHE A 218 9.82 21.22 4.40
CA PHE A 218 9.90 20.25 5.51
C PHE A 218 11.19 19.42 5.45
N PRO A 219 12.15 19.58 6.38
CA PRO A 219 13.28 18.66 6.47
C PRO A 219 12.92 17.33 7.17
N ALA A 220 13.15 16.21 6.48
CA ALA A 220 13.19 14.87 7.06
C ALA A 220 14.64 14.53 7.44
N ILE A 221 14.91 14.24 8.70
CA ILE A 221 16.26 14.03 9.25
C ILE A 221 16.52 12.55 9.56
N GLY A 222 17.66 12.05 9.11
CA GLY A 222 18.18 10.71 9.45
C GLY A 222 19.63 10.80 9.89
N GLY A 223 20.02 10.14 10.98
CA GLY A 223 21.40 10.18 11.47
C GLY A 223 22.40 9.35 10.64
N ARG A 224 23.65 9.81 10.43
CA ARG A 224 24.81 8.97 10.03
C ARG A 224 26.08 9.33 10.85
N GLN A 225 27.18 8.64 10.59
CA GLN A 225 28.50 8.76 11.24
C GLN A 225 29.59 8.62 10.16
N ARG A 226 30.71 9.36 10.27
CA ARG A 226 31.72 9.55 9.20
C ARG A 226 32.87 8.52 9.19
N ARG A 227 33.13 7.91 8.03
CA ARG A 227 34.41 7.93 7.23
C ARG A 227 34.21 7.15 5.92
N VAL A 228 34.97 7.52 4.88
CA VAL A 228 35.00 6.85 3.57
C VAL A 228 35.35 5.36 3.76
N SER A 229 34.52 4.46 3.20
CA SER A 229 34.44 2.96 3.33
C SER A 229 33.10 2.51 3.98
N PRO A 230 32.58 1.30 3.71
CA PRO A 230 31.14 1.04 3.56
C PRO A 230 30.28 1.35 4.80
N ALA A 231 29.47 2.39 4.66
CA ALA A 231 28.20 2.70 5.32
C ALA A 231 28.00 2.23 6.78
N VAL A 232 28.37 3.09 7.73
CA VAL A 232 27.96 2.99 9.14
C VAL A 232 26.42 3.06 9.23
N PRO A 233 25.77 2.18 10.03
CA PRO A 233 24.32 2.18 10.16
C PRO A 233 23.80 3.46 10.82
N ARG A 234 22.60 3.87 10.40
CA ARG A 234 21.75 4.86 11.07
C ARG A 234 21.45 4.39 12.49
N PHE A 235 21.37 5.34 13.41
CA PHE A 235 20.85 5.10 14.75
C PHE A 235 19.66 6.01 15.02
N GLY A 236 18.74 5.54 15.85
CA GLY A 236 17.49 6.23 16.15
C GLY A 236 16.50 6.26 14.97
N PRO A 237 15.23 6.58 15.23
CA PRO A 237 14.17 6.65 14.23
C PRO A 237 14.38 7.84 13.26
N PRO A 238 13.83 7.78 12.04
CA PRO A 238 13.84 8.92 11.14
C PRO A 238 12.80 9.93 11.62
N LEU A 239 13.12 11.22 11.49
CA LEU A 239 12.31 12.30 12.06
C LEU A 239 11.90 13.28 10.99
N VAL A 240 10.80 14.00 11.24
CA VAL A 240 10.35 15.12 10.42
C VAL A 240 10.19 16.34 11.29
N LEU A 241 10.71 17.48 10.81
CA LEU A 241 10.55 18.79 11.41
C LEU A 241 10.09 19.78 10.35
N ARG A 242 9.57 20.90 10.82
CA ARG A 242 9.21 22.04 9.99
C ARG A 242 9.97 23.25 10.52
N GLU A 243 10.76 23.87 9.67
CA GLU A 243 11.57 25.04 10.03
C GLU A 243 11.45 26.12 8.97
N GLU A 244 11.63 27.37 9.39
CA GLU A 244 11.65 28.51 8.48
C GLU A 244 12.96 28.56 7.70
N ARG A 245 12.90 29.03 6.45
CA ARG A 245 14.07 29.15 5.56
C ARG A 245 15.17 30.02 6.16
N GLY A 246 14.79 31.06 6.92
CA GLY A 246 15.71 32.00 7.56
C GLY A 246 16.27 31.56 8.92
N VAL A 247 16.01 30.32 9.35
CA VAL A 247 16.48 29.81 10.65
C VAL A 247 18.00 29.88 10.76
N SER A 248 18.52 30.27 11.93
CA SER A 248 19.96 30.26 12.18
C SER A 248 20.49 28.84 12.40
N TRP A 249 21.80 28.64 12.24
CA TRP A 249 22.41 27.34 12.54
C TRP A 249 22.14 26.88 13.99
N GLU A 250 22.26 27.78 14.95
CA GLU A 250 22.03 27.46 16.37
C GLU A 250 20.58 27.04 16.64
N GLN A 251 19.62 27.74 16.04
CA GLN A 251 18.20 27.41 16.13
C GLN A 251 17.91 26.06 15.46
N LEU A 252 18.44 25.83 14.26
CA LEU A 252 18.31 24.55 13.56
C LEU A 252 18.91 23.40 14.40
N GLN A 253 20.10 23.60 14.97
CA GLN A 253 20.73 22.60 15.84
C GLN A 253 19.87 22.29 17.06
N GLN A 254 19.29 23.32 17.70
CA GLN A 254 18.39 23.16 18.84
C GLN A 254 17.10 22.43 18.47
N SER A 255 16.47 22.77 17.34
CA SER A 255 15.26 22.09 16.86
C SER A 255 15.49 20.60 16.60
N ILE A 256 16.63 20.25 16.00
CA ILE A 256 17.01 18.85 15.76
C ILE A 256 17.21 18.09 17.07
N LEU A 257 17.95 18.69 18.02
CA LEU A 257 18.17 18.09 19.34
C LEU A 257 16.87 17.95 20.13
N ALA A 258 15.95 18.91 20.02
CA ALA A 258 14.64 18.85 20.67
C ALA A 258 13.83 17.64 20.18
N GLN A 259 13.84 17.35 18.87
CA GLN A 259 13.18 16.16 18.32
C GLN A 259 13.79 14.85 18.82
N LEU A 260 15.08 14.86 19.14
CA LEU A 260 15.85 13.73 19.66
C LEU A 260 15.87 13.66 21.19
N ARG A 261 15.16 14.54 21.91
CA ARG A 261 15.23 14.65 23.38
C ARG A 261 14.97 13.33 24.10
N ALA A 262 14.02 12.52 23.61
CA ALA A 262 13.70 11.21 24.19
C ALA A 262 14.84 10.18 24.10
N LEU A 263 15.84 10.43 23.24
CA LEU A 263 16.98 9.55 23.01
C LEU A 263 18.26 10.06 23.70
N LEU A 264 18.26 11.30 24.18
CA LEU A 264 19.42 11.90 24.83
C LEU A 264 19.58 11.38 26.26
N ARG A 265 20.80 11.06 26.67
CA ARG A 265 21.14 10.60 28.04
C ARG A 265 21.03 11.70 29.09
N GLY A 266 20.99 12.98 28.69
CA GLY A 266 20.94 14.13 29.59
C GLY A 266 20.57 15.42 28.86
N GLU A 267 20.43 16.51 29.62
CA GLU A 267 20.14 17.82 29.03
C GLU A 267 21.37 18.38 28.29
N VAL A 268 21.23 18.52 26.98
CA VAL A 268 22.25 19.15 26.14
C VAL A 268 21.96 20.64 26.05
N ARG A 269 22.81 21.45 26.70
CA ARG A 269 22.82 22.90 26.44
C ARG A 269 23.64 23.16 25.18
N ALA A 270 22.96 23.36 24.06
CA ALA A 270 23.59 23.74 22.79
C ALA A 270 24.13 25.18 22.78
N GLN A 271 23.86 25.98 23.83
CA GLN A 271 24.31 27.37 23.92
C GLN A 271 25.85 27.43 24.08
N GLY A 272 26.54 27.99 23.08
CA GLY A 272 27.99 28.18 23.10
C GLY A 272 28.83 26.94 22.82
N ALA A 273 28.20 25.76 22.66
CA ALA A 273 28.86 24.61 22.06
C ALA A 273 28.81 24.80 20.54
N GLY A 274 29.96 24.74 19.86
CA GLY A 274 30.02 24.81 18.40
C GLY A 274 29.19 23.71 17.70
N ALA A 275 29.40 23.51 16.40
CA ALA A 275 28.65 22.50 15.65
C ALA A 275 28.80 21.10 16.26
N LEU A 276 27.71 20.55 16.83
CA LEU A 276 27.68 19.23 17.47
C LEU A 276 27.55 18.09 16.46
N PHE A 277 27.15 18.43 15.23
CA PHE A 277 27.00 17.52 14.12
C PHE A 277 27.11 18.27 12.81
N ARG A 278 27.20 17.53 11.70
CA ARG A 278 27.15 18.06 10.34
C ARG A 278 25.82 17.71 9.72
N ILE A 279 25.32 18.57 8.83
CA ILE A 279 24.08 18.30 8.10
C ILE A 279 24.43 18.11 6.63
N ARG A 280 24.06 16.97 6.06
CA ARG A 280 24.26 16.62 4.65
C ARG A 280 22.92 16.52 3.96
N LEU A 281 22.79 17.05 2.75
CA LEU A 281 21.62 16.79 1.93
C LEU A 281 21.64 15.34 1.42
N ALA A 282 20.51 14.66 1.55
CA ALA A 282 20.28 13.31 1.08
C ALA A 282 19.32 13.31 -0.12
N GLY A 283 19.58 12.45 -1.10
CA GLY A 283 18.77 12.34 -2.31
C GLY A 283 19.20 13.30 -3.42
N GLY A 284 19.72 12.73 -4.50
CA GLY A 284 20.19 13.41 -5.71
C GLY A 284 21.40 12.69 -6.33
N SER A 285 21.52 12.72 -7.66
CA SER A 285 22.72 12.30 -8.40
C SER A 285 23.89 13.30 -8.27
N ALA A 286 23.64 14.47 -7.67
CA ALA A 286 24.60 15.53 -7.49
C ALA A 286 25.59 15.23 -6.33
N PRO A 287 26.80 15.82 -6.34
CA PRO A 287 27.75 15.66 -5.26
C PRO A 287 27.12 16.07 -3.92
N CYS A 288 27.37 15.26 -2.89
CA CYS A 288 26.88 15.47 -1.53
C CYS A 288 27.19 16.89 -1.03
N ALA A 289 26.16 17.72 -0.85
CA ALA A 289 26.29 19.04 -0.26
C ALA A 289 26.12 18.96 1.26
N TYR A 290 27.07 19.55 1.99
CA TYR A 290 26.95 19.77 3.43
C TYR A 290 26.53 21.21 3.68
N LEU A 291 25.64 21.40 4.66
CA LEU A 291 25.32 22.73 5.16
C LEU A 291 26.43 23.18 6.10
N SER A 292 26.91 24.42 5.91
CA SER A 292 27.99 24.98 6.72
C SER A 292 27.44 25.54 8.04
N PRO A 293 28.05 25.22 9.19
CA PRO A 293 27.72 25.87 10.46
C PRO A 293 28.01 27.37 10.50
N GLN A 294 28.84 27.86 9.58
CA GLN A 294 29.19 29.29 9.47
C GLN A 294 28.17 30.08 8.64
N ASP A 295 27.27 29.39 7.94
CA ASP A 295 26.19 30.05 7.19
C ASP A 295 25.14 30.56 8.18
N PRO A 296 24.82 31.86 8.20
CA PRO A 296 23.79 32.40 9.08
C PRO A 296 22.39 31.85 8.75
N ARG A 297 22.15 31.35 7.53
CA ARG A 297 20.86 30.81 7.06
C ARG A 297 21.08 29.54 6.26
N PRO A 298 21.47 28.42 6.90
CA PRO A 298 21.86 27.19 6.21
C PRO A 298 20.76 26.59 5.33
N LEU A 299 19.48 26.83 5.65
CA LEU A 299 18.36 26.34 4.84
C LEU A 299 18.10 27.20 3.59
N CYS A 300 18.70 28.39 3.47
CA CYS A 300 18.69 29.20 2.25
C CYS A 300 19.74 28.78 1.22
N HIS A 301 20.49 27.71 1.49
CA HIS A 301 21.54 27.25 0.59
C HIS A 301 20.96 26.74 -0.75
N PRO A 302 21.54 27.08 -1.92
CA PRO A 302 20.98 26.73 -3.24
C PRO A 302 20.75 25.22 -3.48
N ALA A 303 21.51 24.36 -2.78
CA ALA A 303 21.28 22.92 -2.84
C ALA A 303 19.94 22.49 -2.23
N VAL A 304 19.45 23.23 -1.21
CA VAL A 304 18.14 23.02 -0.59
C VAL A 304 17.04 23.39 -1.58
N ASP A 305 17.20 24.47 -2.34
CA ASP A 305 16.24 24.87 -3.38
C ASP A 305 16.09 23.83 -4.47
N ARG A 306 17.23 23.32 -4.98
CA ARG A 306 17.21 22.24 -5.96
C ARG A 306 16.56 20.97 -5.39
N ALA A 307 16.84 20.64 -4.13
CA ALA A 307 16.22 19.48 -3.50
C ALA A 307 14.71 19.64 -3.33
N LEU A 308 14.22 20.84 -3.04
CA LEU A 308 12.78 21.13 -2.97
C LEU A 308 12.09 21.01 -4.31
N GLN A 309 12.72 21.51 -5.38
CA GLN A 309 12.21 21.37 -6.75
C GLN A 309 12.09 19.91 -7.20
N LEU A 310 12.91 19.02 -6.63
CA LEU A 310 12.90 17.58 -6.88
C LEU A 310 11.95 16.80 -5.95
N SER A 311 11.18 17.48 -5.10
CA SER A 311 10.15 16.81 -4.29
C SER A 311 9.06 16.26 -5.21
N GLY A 312 8.81 14.95 -5.14
CA GLY A 312 7.74 14.30 -5.90
C GLY A 312 6.35 14.84 -5.53
N ALA A 313 5.41 14.71 -6.47
CA ALA A 313 4.02 15.15 -6.29
C ALA A 313 3.30 14.35 -5.18
N GLY A 314 2.31 15.00 -4.53
CA GLY A 314 1.35 14.38 -3.62
C GLY A 314 1.52 14.67 -2.14
N GLY A 315 2.76 14.71 -1.68
CA GLY A 315 3.09 15.12 -0.32
C GLY A 315 3.49 16.59 -0.24
N PRO A 316 3.65 17.12 0.98
CA PRO A 316 4.24 18.44 1.16
C PRO A 316 5.69 18.49 0.66
N PRO A 317 6.15 19.64 0.10
CA PRO A 317 7.50 19.78 -0.45
C PRO A 317 8.57 19.68 0.65
N HIS A 318 9.48 18.72 0.52
CA HIS A 318 10.36 18.33 1.62
C HIS A 318 11.79 18.08 1.15
N VAL A 319 12.74 18.24 2.07
CA VAL A 319 14.14 17.91 1.83
C VAL A 319 14.57 16.79 2.75
N LYS A 320 15.37 15.86 2.24
CA LYS A 320 15.94 14.79 3.05
C LYS A 320 17.31 15.25 3.52
N LEU A 321 17.52 15.21 4.81
CA LEU A 321 18.77 15.59 5.47
C LEU A 321 19.33 14.40 6.23
N THR A 322 20.63 14.24 6.14
CA THR A 322 21.38 13.31 6.98
C THR A 322 22.17 14.10 8.02
N VAL A 323 21.93 13.84 9.30
CA VAL A 323 22.65 14.48 10.40
C VAL A 323 23.79 13.57 10.85
N GLU A 324 25.02 14.05 10.72
CA GLU A 324 26.22 13.26 10.95
C GLU A 324 26.93 13.65 12.24
N TRP A 325 27.01 12.73 13.19
CA TRP A 325 27.79 12.91 14.41
C TRP A 325 29.20 12.34 14.25
N ASP A 326 30.12 12.76 15.10
CA ASP A 326 31.37 12.05 15.38
C ASP A 326 31.20 11.04 16.54
N VAL A 327 32.06 10.02 16.61
CA VAL A 327 31.78 8.84 17.44
C VAL A 327 31.77 9.21 18.92
N SER A 328 32.69 10.08 19.33
CA SER A 328 32.79 10.52 20.73
C SER A 328 31.61 11.41 21.14
N THR A 329 31.12 12.28 20.25
CA THR A 329 29.90 13.06 20.50
C THR A 329 28.67 12.16 20.55
N LYS A 330 28.55 11.17 19.64
CA LYS A 330 27.44 10.21 19.67
C LYS A 330 27.42 9.44 21.00
N GLU A 331 28.53 8.82 21.39
CA GLU A 331 28.60 8.01 22.62
C GLU A 331 28.31 8.84 23.88
N ARG A 332 28.74 10.10 23.89
CA ARG A 332 28.46 11.04 24.98
C ARG A 332 26.98 11.39 25.09
N LEU A 333 26.34 11.73 23.97
CA LEU A 333 24.99 12.27 23.96
C LEU A 333 23.91 11.18 24.01
N PHE A 334 24.17 10.07 23.33
CA PHE A 334 23.21 9.01 23.03
C PHE A 334 23.65 7.67 23.61
N GLY A 335 24.97 7.41 23.58
CA GLY A 335 25.53 6.12 23.94
C GLY A 335 25.12 5.00 23.00
N ASN A 336 24.94 3.82 23.58
CA ASN A 336 24.45 2.64 22.88
C ASN A 336 22.92 2.70 22.73
N ILE A 337 22.46 3.41 21.71
CA ILE A 337 21.05 3.39 21.30
C ILE A 337 20.78 2.08 20.56
N GLN A 338 19.88 1.27 21.12
CA GLN A 338 19.33 0.07 20.49
C GLN A 338 18.60 0.41 19.19
N GLU A 339 18.51 -0.57 18.30
CA GLU A 339 17.81 -0.48 17.02
C GLU A 339 16.34 -0.02 17.20
N GLU A 340 15.78 0.63 16.18
CA GLU A 340 14.45 1.26 16.22
C GLU A 340 13.34 0.26 16.57
N VAL A 341 12.85 0.27 17.81
CA VAL A 341 11.71 -0.56 18.24
C VAL A 341 10.40 0.13 17.85
N VAL A 342 9.88 -0.23 16.69
CA VAL A 342 8.56 0.22 16.20
C VAL A 342 7.49 -0.74 16.71
N GLN A 343 6.42 -0.21 17.30
CA GLN A 343 5.29 -1.01 17.75
C GLN A 343 4.39 -1.38 16.56
N ASP A 344 4.12 -2.67 16.38
CA ASP A 344 3.17 -3.15 15.37
C ASP A 344 1.72 -2.93 15.85
N ALA A 345 0.90 -2.31 15.00
CA ALA A 345 -0.54 -2.20 15.19
C ALA A 345 -1.23 -3.55 14.95
N GLU A 346 -2.47 -3.67 15.41
CA GLU A 346 -3.32 -4.84 15.15
C GLU A 346 -3.50 -5.11 13.66
N SER A 347 -3.56 -4.06 12.83
CA SER A 347 -3.67 -4.16 11.36
C SER A 347 -2.53 -4.98 10.74
N VAL A 348 -1.31 -4.92 11.29
CA VAL A 348 -0.18 -5.76 10.83
C VAL A 348 -0.50 -7.24 10.99
N ARG A 349 -1.01 -7.64 12.16
CA ARG A 349 -1.34 -9.05 12.45
C ARG A 349 -2.51 -9.53 11.61
N LEU A 350 -3.55 -8.70 11.46
CA LEU A 350 -4.72 -9.00 10.63
C LEU A 350 -4.32 -9.23 9.17
N GLN A 351 -3.48 -8.36 8.60
CA GLN A 351 -3.03 -8.51 7.21
C GLN A 351 -2.11 -9.72 7.02
N GLN A 352 -1.24 -10.01 7.99
CA GLN A 352 -0.43 -11.23 7.95
C GLN A 352 -1.30 -12.50 7.99
N GLN A 353 -2.35 -12.53 8.80
CA GLN A 353 -3.26 -13.66 8.88
C GLN A 353 -4.09 -13.82 7.59
N ALA A 354 -4.67 -12.72 7.09
CA ALA A 354 -5.44 -12.72 5.85
C ALA A 354 -4.60 -13.17 4.65
N HIS A 355 -3.33 -12.75 4.58
CA HIS A 355 -2.45 -13.15 3.48
C HIS A 355 -1.95 -14.59 3.59
N ARG A 356 -1.82 -15.13 4.82
CA ARG A 356 -1.47 -16.54 5.08
C ARG A 356 -2.60 -17.50 4.77
N GLN A 357 -3.86 -17.07 4.90
CA GLN A 357 -4.98 -17.86 4.44
C GLN A 357 -4.85 -18.08 2.92
N GLN A 358 -4.97 -19.35 2.50
CA GLN A 358 -4.99 -19.67 1.07
C GLN A 358 -6.11 -18.87 0.41
N HIS A 359 -5.82 -18.30 -0.76
CA HIS A 359 -6.85 -17.63 -1.54
C HIS A 359 -7.90 -18.68 -1.90
N SER A 360 -9.07 -18.58 -1.28
CA SER A 360 -10.22 -19.39 -1.62
C SER A 360 -11.19 -18.49 -2.37
N CYS A 361 -11.72 -19.02 -3.46
CA CYS A 361 -12.78 -18.39 -4.22
C CYS A 361 -13.95 -19.36 -4.29
N THR A 362 -15.16 -18.81 -4.36
CA THR A 362 -16.36 -19.61 -4.59
C THR A 362 -16.54 -19.85 -6.08
N LEU A 363 -17.23 -20.94 -6.43
CA LEU A 363 -17.63 -21.23 -7.81
C LEU A 363 -18.43 -20.05 -8.41
N ASP A 364 -19.25 -19.39 -7.60
CA ASP A 364 -20.05 -18.22 -8.01
C ASP A 364 -19.16 -17.03 -8.43
N GLU A 365 -18.11 -16.72 -7.67
CA GLU A 365 -17.12 -15.68 -8.04
C GLU A 365 -16.43 -15.99 -9.36
N CYS A 366 -16.09 -17.26 -9.61
CA CYS A 366 -15.50 -17.68 -10.89
C CYS A 366 -16.51 -17.50 -12.05
N PHE A 367 -17.78 -17.82 -11.85
CA PHE A 367 -18.84 -17.59 -12.84
C PHE A 367 -19.11 -16.11 -13.09
N GLN A 368 -19.06 -15.27 -12.06
CA GLN A 368 -19.18 -13.83 -12.21
C GLN A 368 -18.05 -13.26 -13.07
N LEU A 369 -16.82 -13.75 -12.90
CA LEU A 369 -15.70 -13.34 -13.76
C LEU A 369 -15.88 -13.83 -15.20
N TYR A 370 -16.34 -15.07 -15.39
CA TYR A 370 -16.60 -15.62 -16.73
C TYR A 370 -17.70 -14.87 -17.48
N THR A 371 -18.71 -14.38 -16.77
CA THR A 371 -19.88 -13.69 -17.35
C THR A 371 -19.77 -12.17 -17.37
N LYS A 372 -18.68 -11.59 -16.83
CA LYS A 372 -18.38 -10.18 -17.01
C LYS A 372 -17.98 -9.93 -18.47
N GLU A 373 -18.73 -9.08 -19.16
CA GLU A 373 -18.34 -8.58 -20.48
C GLU A 373 -16.94 -7.95 -20.38
N GLU A 374 -16.03 -8.32 -21.29
CA GLU A 374 -14.73 -7.65 -21.43
C GLU A 374 -14.97 -6.18 -21.78
N GLN A 375 -14.89 -5.30 -20.78
CA GLN A 375 -14.77 -3.87 -21.03
C GLN A 375 -13.35 -3.62 -21.52
N VAL A 376 -13.19 -3.54 -22.84
CA VAL A 376 -11.95 -3.07 -23.47
C VAL A 376 -11.71 -1.64 -22.98
N PRO A 377 -10.60 -1.35 -22.26
CA PRO A 377 -10.30 0.01 -21.88
C PRO A 377 -9.75 0.75 -23.10
N GLY A 378 -10.61 1.54 -23.75
CA GLY A 378 -10.16 2.55 -24.72
C GLY A 378 -11.13 2.83 -25.86
N THR A 379 -11.96 3.87 -25.71
CA THR A 379 -12.06 5.04 -26.63
C THR A 379 -13.24 5.93 -26.20
N LEU A 380 -12.94 6.96 -25.40
CA LEU A 380 -13.66 8.24 -25.41
C LEU A 380 -12.64 9.37 -25.26
#